data_AF-A0A4Q6DT94-F1
#
_entry.id   AF-A0A4Q6DT94-F1
#
_cell.length_a   1.000
_cell.length_b   1.000
_cell.length_c   1.000
_cell.angle_alpha   90.00
_cell.angle_beta   90.00
_cell.angle_gamma   90.00
#
_symmetry.space_group_name_H-M   'P 1'
#
loop_
_entity.id
_entity.type
_entity.pdbx_description
1 polymer ?
#
loop_
_entity_poly.entity_id
_entity_poly.type
_entity_poly.pdbx_seq_one_letter_code
_entity_poly.pdbx_strand_id
1 'polypeptide(L)'
;MSAKLQTIRLLNGIALLNKERAAGYKKLVSLLNSSNAQQGCANLNLEILMHNFVRDSTVFSNTLENIVLIEGGKMPYGTRVDQQLYRKATAMRELFAEADNLSILTVCDACEALIHGGYSSVIEAGQLHDDPKNMLVKQQVELQKAKELVQQLKIQLDNVNEQASIIPIGRAEATELQLKVVG
;
A
#
# COMPACT_ATOMS: atom_id res chain seq x y z
N MET A 1 -29.76 14.82 -8.48
CA MET A 1 -29.28 13.43 -8.61
C MET A 1 -29.88 12.62 -7.46
N SER A 2 -30.39 11.40 -7.67
CA SER A 2 -30.97 10.61 -6.56
C SER A 2 -29.89 10.23 -5.54
N ALA A 3 -30.21 10.25 -4.24
CA ALA A 3 -29.32 9.84 -3.16
C ALA A 3 -28.73 8.43 -3.41
N LYS A 4 -29.56 7.52 -3.92
CA LYS A 4 -29.15 6.16 -4.30
C LYS A 4 -28.09 6.13 -5.39
N LEU A 5 -28.21 7.00 -6.40
CA LEU A 5 -27.21 7.11 -7.47
C LEU A 5 -25.91 7.71 -6.95
N GLN A 6 -25.97 8.64 -5.99
CA GLN A 6 -24.79 9.20 -5.33
C GLN A 6 -24.04 8.10 -4.56
N THR A 7 -24.75 7.33 -3.73
CA THR A 7 -24.20 6.17 -3.02
C THR A 7 -23.49 5.21 -3.98
N ILE A 8 -24.16 4.79 -5.06
CA ILE A 8 -23.57 3.90 -6.07
C ILE A 8 -22.27 4.48 -6.63
N ARG A 9 -22.24 5.78 -6.97
CA ARG A 9 -21.05 6.42 -7.55
C ARG A 9 -19.87 6.48 -6.59
N LEU A 10 -20.15 6.78 -5.32
CA LEU A 10 -19.14 6.84 -4.26
C LEU A 10 -18.58 5.45 -3.97
N LEU A 11 -19.45 4.45 -3.78
CA LEU A 11 -19.04 3.07 -3.50
C LEU A 11 -18.24 2.47 -4.66
N ASN A 12 -18.66 2.72 -5.92
CA ASN A 12 -17.89 2.32 -7.09
C ASN A 12 -16.49 2.96 -7.13
N GLY A 13 -16.36 4.22 -6.69
CA GLY A 13 -15.06 4.88 -6.62
C GLY A 13 -14.15 4.28 -5.55
N ILE A 14 -14.69 3.96 -4.38
CA ILE A 14 -13.91 3.29 -3.33
C ILE A 14 -13.53 1.85 -3.74
N ALA A 15 -14.44 1.13 -4.40
CA ALA A 15 -14.15 -0.19 -4.95
C ALA A 15 -13.02 -0.12 -5.99
N LEU A 16 -13.04 0.90 -6.86
CA LEU A 16 -11.98 1.13 -7.83
C LEU A 16 -10.63 1.40 -7.14
N LEU A 17 -10.58 2.25 -6.12
CA LEU A 17 -9.33 2.51 -5.38
C LEU A 17 -8.75 1.24 -4.76
N ASN A 18 -9.60 0.37 -4.19
CA ASN A 18 -9.14 -0.92 -3.65
C ASN A 18 -8.58 -1.83 -4.75
N LYS A 19 -9.16 -1.83 -5.95
CA LYS A 19 -8.64 -2.60 -7.08
C LYS A 19 -7.27 -2.09 -7.53
N GLU A 20 -7.10 -0.77 -7.63
CA GLU A 20 -5.79 -0.18 -7.95
C GLU A 20 -4.75 -0.50 -6.86
N ARG A 21 -5.14 -0.40 -5.58
CA ARG A 21 -4.29 -0.79 -4.45
C ARG A 21 -3.85 -2.26 -4.54
N ALA A 22 -4.80 -3.18 -4.79
CA ALA A 22 -4.50 -4.60 -4.92
C ALA A 22 -3.60 -4.90 -6.14
N ALA A 23 -3.86 -4.27 -7.29
CA ALA A 23 -3.03 -4.43 -8.48
C ALA A 23 -1.61 -3.91 -8.26
N GLY A 24 -1.50 -2.75 -7.61
CA GLY A 24 -0.23 -2.13 -7.25
C GLY A 24 0.63 -2.99 -6.34
N TYR A 25 0.05 -3.52 -5.26
CA TYR A 25 0.80 -4.41 -4.36
C TYR A 25 1.22 -5.72 -5.03
N LYS A 26 0.40 -6.28 -5.94
CA LYS A 26 0.83 -7.42 -6.76
C LYS A 26 2.05 -7.09 -7.63
N LYS A 27 2.11 -5.87 -8.19
CA LYS A 27 3.29 -5.39 -8.91
C LYS A 27 4.49 -5.29 -7.96
N LEU A 28 4.35 -4.69 -6.78
CA LEU A 28 5.44 -4.55 -5.83
C LEU A 28 6.01 -5.91 -5.36
N VAL A 29 5.16 -6.90 -5.10
CA VAL A 29 5.59 -8.27 -4.80
C VAL A 29 6.40 -8.86 -5.96
N SER A 30 5.94 -8.65 -7.19
CA SER A 30 6.66 -9.12 -8.38
C SER A 30 8.03 -8.45 -8.51
N LEU A 31 8.13 -7.14 -8.21
CA LEU A 31 9.40 -6.40 -8.22
C LEU A 31 10.36 -6.87 -7.13
N LEU A 32 9.87 -7.10 -5.90
CA LEU A 32 10.68 -7.67 -4.81
C LEU A 32 11.31 -9.00 -5.23
N ASN A 33 10.52 -9.88 -5.84
CA ASN A 33 10.97 -11.20 -6.27
C ASN A 33 11.89 -11.16 -7.50
N SER A 34 11.84 -10.09 -8.30
CA SER A 34 12.67 -9.90 -9.50
C SER A 34 14.02 -9.25 -9.17
N SER A 35 14.09 -8.48 -8.08
CA SER A 35 15.35 -7.89 -7.62
C SER A 35 16.21 -9.00 -7.00
N ASN A 36 17.37 -9.31 -7.59
CA ASN A 36 18.36 -10.26 -7.05
C ASN A 36 18.98 -9.81 -5.70
N ALA A 37 18.37 -8.85 -4.99
CA ALA A 37 18.78 -8.40 -3.68
C ALA A 37 18.53 -9.53 -2.67
N GLN A 38 19.59 -9.93 -1.95
CA GLN A 38 19.57 -11.04 -1.01
C GLN A 38 18.27 -11.08 -0.18
N GLN A 39 17.62 -12.24 -0.17
CA GLN A 39 16.45 -12.56 0.65
C GLN A 39 16.83 -12.50 2.14
N GLY A 40 16.87 -11.30 2.73
CA GLY A 40 16.91 -11.11 4.17
C GLY A 40 15.50 -11.17 4.77
N CYS A 41 15.39 -11.39 6.08
CA CYS A 41 14.11 -11.44 6.80
C CYS A 41 13.22 -10.19 6.57
N ALA A 42 13.84 -9.03 6.31
CA ALA A 42 13.11 -7.79 6.01
C ALA A 42 12.28 -7.88 4.71
N ASN A 43 12.80 -8.52 3.66
CA ASN A 43 12.09 -8.68 2.38
C ASN A 43 10.91 -9.65 2.52
N LEU A 44 11.10 -10.74 3.28
CA LEU A 44 10.02 -11.70 3.57
C LEU A 44 8.86 -11.05 4.34
N ASN A 45 9.17 -10.25 5.37
CA ASN A 45 8.15 -9.53 6.13
C ASN A 45 7.37 -8.55 5.24
N LEU A 46 8.05 -7.86 4.33
CA LEU A 46 7.44 -6.92 3.40
C LEU A 46 6.54 -7.62 2.38
N GLU A 47 6.99 -8.75 1.82
CA GLU A 47 6.20 -9.57 0.89
C GLU A 47 4.91 -10.08 1.57
N ILE A 48 5.01 -10.62 2.78
CA ILE A 48 3.85 -11.07 3.57
C ILE A 48 2.88 -9.92 3.80
N LEU A 49 3.39 -8.74 4.16
CA LEU A 49 2.56 -7.55 4.39
C LEU A 49 1.80 -7.14 3.12
N MET A 50 2.48 -7.13 1.97
CA MET A 50 1.85 -6.81 0.69
C MET A 50 0.78 -7.84 0.29
N HIS A 51 1.02 -9.13 0.53
CA HIS A 51 0.00 -10.16 0.29
C HIS A 51 -1.24 -9.95 1.15
N ASN A 52 -1.08 -9.57 2.42
CA ASN A 52 -2.20 -9.22 3.28
C ASN A 52 -2.95 -8.00 2.72
N PHE A 53 -2.24 -6.97 2.26
CA PHE A 53 -2.85 -5.80 1.67
C PHE A 53 -3.62 -6.13 0.38
N VAL A 54 -3.10 -6.99 -0.48
CA VAL A 54 -3.81 -7.49 -1.66
C VAL A 54 -5.10 -8.21 -1.27
N ARG A 55 -5.04 -9.10 -0.28
CA ARG A 55 -6.20 -9.85 0.22
C ARG A 55 -7.26 -8.88 0.74
N ASP A 56 -6.89 -7.98 1.64
CA ASP A 56 -7.82 -7.07 2.31
C ASP A 56 -8.48 -6.14 1.29
N SER A 57 -7.72 -5.56 0.35
CA SER A 57 -8.29 -4.75 -0.73
C SER A 57 -9.23 -5.53 -1.64
N THR A 58 -8.92 -6.79 -1.95
CA THR A 58 -9.81 -7.63 -2.77
C THR A 58 -11.12 -7.92 -2.03
N VAL A 59 -11.05 -8.20 -0.73
CA VAL A 59 -12.24 -8.39 0.11
C VAL A 59 -13.06 -7.11 0.14
N PHE A 60 -12.44 -5.95 0.39
CA PHE A 60 -13.14 -4.67 0.46
C PHE A 60 -13.80 -4.29 -0.86
N SER A 61 -13.10 -4.45 -1.99
CA SER A 61 -13.70 -4.19 -3.30
C SER A 61 -14.92 -5.07 -3.55
N ASN A 62 -14.83 -6.37 -3.25
CA ASN A 62 -15.92 -7.32 -3.46
C ASN A 62 -17.12 -6.99 -2.56
N THR A 63 -16.88 -6.64 -1.29
CA THR A 63 -17.94 -6.21 -0.37
C THR A 63 -18.66 -4.97 -0.89
N LEU A 64 -17.93 -3.97 -1.39
CA LEU A 64 -18.52 -2.75 -1.91
C LEU A 64 -19.31 -2.99 -3.20
N GLU A 65 -18.81 -3.83 -4.08
CA GLU A 65 -19.51 -4.22 -5.30
C GLU A 65 -20.81 -4.96 -5.02
N ASN A 66 -20.84 -5.84 -4.02
CA ASN A 66 -22.06 -6.48 -3.57
C ASN A 66 -23.09 -5.47 -3.06
N ILE A 67 -22.67 -4.45 -2.30
CA ILE A 67 -23.56 -3.38 -1.86
C ILE A 67 -24.09 -2.59 -3.06
N VAL A 68 -23.23 -2.25 -4.03
CA VAL A 68 -23.65 -1.56 -5.26
C VAL A 68 -24.69 -2.38 -6.03
N LEU A 69 -24.54 -3.71 -6.10
CA LEU A 69 -25.50 -4.60 -6.74
C LEU A 69 -26.85 -4.64 -6.01
N ILE A 70 -26.85 -4.71 -4.67
CA ILE A 70 -28.06 -4.63 -3.84
C ILE A 70 -28.78 -3.30 -4.07
N GLU A 71 -28.02 -2.22 -4.21
CA GLU A 71 -28.52 -0.90 -4.57
C GLU A 71 -28.95 -0.80 -6.05
N GLY A 72 -28.97 -1.88 -6.83
CA GLY A 72 -29.38 -1.86 -8.24
C GLY A 72 -28.41 -1.10 -9.16
N GLY A 73 -27.19 -0.86 -8.69
CA GLY A 73 -26.10 -0.27 -9.45
C GLY A 73 -25.45 -1.25 -10.43
N LYS A 74 -24.49 -0.75 -11.19
CA LYS A 74 -23.62 -1.56 -12.06
C LYS A 74 -22.17 -1.37 -11.62
N MET A 75 -21.37 -2.41 -11.87
CA MET A 75 -19.94 -2.47 -11.64
C MET A 75 -19.19 -1.24 -12.19
N PRO A 76 -18.03 -0.87 -11.62
CA PRO A 76 -17.43 0.47 -11.69
C PRO A 76 -16.87 0.93 -13.06
N TYR A 77 -17.18 0.27 -14.18
CA TYR A 77 -16.65 0.67 -15.48
C TYR A 77 -17.49 1.77 -16.14
N GLY A 78 -16.93 2.99 -16.31
CA GLY A 78 -17.50 4.11 -17.06
C GLY A 78 -17.87 5.37 -16.24
N THR A 79 -18.77 6.21 -16.75
CA THR A 79 -19.24 7.51 -16.19
C THR A 79 -19.98 7.42 -14.83
N ARG A 80 -19.92 6.29 -14.15
CA ARG A 80 -20.61 6.00 -12.89
C ARG A 80 -19.71 6.03 -11.66
N VAL A 81 -18.52 6.62 -11.77
CA VAL A 81 -17.62 6.84 -10.64
C VAL A 81 -17.63 8.33 -10.27
N ASP A 82 -17.39 8.63 -9.00
CA ASP A 82 -17.09 9.99 -8.59
C ASP A 82 -15.76 10.46 -9.21
N GLN A 83 -15.72 11.69 -9.73
CA GLN A 83 -14.55 12.18 -10.48
C GLN A 83 -13.32 12.35 -9.59
N GLN A 84 -13.50 12.75 -8.32
CA GLN A 84 -12.40 12.89 -7.38
C GLN A 84 -11.80 11.53 -7.04
N LEU A 85 -12.66 10.54 -6.80
CA LEU A 85 -12.22 9.15 -6.57
C LEU A 85 -11.54 8.55 -7.79
N TYR A 86 -12.04 8.83 -9.00
CA TYR A 86 -11.39 8.40 -10.24
C TYR A 86 -9.99 9.01 -10.42
N ARG A 87 -9.82 10.31 -10.11
CA ARG A 87 -8.50 10.95 -10.12
C ARG A 87 -7.55 10.33 -9.11
N LYS A 88 -8.02 10.04 -7.89
CA LYS A 88 -7.22 9.33 -6.87
C LYS A 88 -6.81 7.93 -7.33
N ALA A 89 -7.70 7.20 -7.99
CA ALA A 89 -7.41 5.88 -8.55
C ALA A 89 -6.35 5.96 -9.66
N THR A 90 -6.44 6.99 -10.50
CA THR A 90 -5.45 7.25 -11.54
C THR A 90 -4.09 7.60 -10.94
N ALA A 91 -4.04 8.50 -9.96
CA ALA A 91 -2.81 8.85 -9.24
C ALA A 91 -2.17 7.64 -8.56
N MET A 92 -2.98 6.74 -7.99
CA MET A 92 -2.49 5.49 -7.40
C MET A 92 -1.90 4.57 -8.47
N ARG A 93 -2.55 4.44 -9.62
CA ARG A 93 -2.02 3.66 -10.74
C ARG A 93 -0.69 4.20 -11.27
N GLU A 94 -0.59 5.52 -11.41
CA GLU A 94 0.64 6.22 -11.83
C GLU A 94 1.76 6.01 -10.80
N LEU A 95 1.46 6.15 -9.51
CA LEU A 95 2.39 5.89 -8.42
C LEU A 95 2.99 4.47 -8.49
N PHE A 96 2.17 3.44 -8.77
CA PHE A 96 2.67 2.08 -8.94
C PHE A 96 3.38 1.87 -10.29
N ALA A 97 3.02 2.62 -11.34
CA ALA A 97 3.74 2.57 -12.61
C ALA A 97 5.19 3.05 -12.43
N GLU A 98 5.43 4.06 -11.58
CA GLU A 98 6.75 4.61 -11.26
C GLU A 98 7.53 3.82 -10.20
N ALA A 99 6.97 2.71 -9.68
CA ALA A 99 7.57 1.94 -8.59
C ALA A 99 8.98 1.40 -8.86
N ASP A 100 9.36 1.26 -10.13
CA ASP A 100 10.70 0.82 -10.54
C ASP A 100 11.78 1.88 -10.23
N ASN A 101 11.40 3.15 -10.11
CA ASN A 101 12.29 4.29 -9.85
C ASN A 101 12.19 4.84 -8.42
N LEU A 102 11.28 4.30 -7.61
CA LEU A 102 11.00 4.74 -6.25
C LEU A 102 11.35 3.65 -5.25
N SER A 103 11.65 4.04 -4.01
CA SER A 103 11.72 3.05 -2.93
C SER A 103 10.35 2.41 -2.73
N ILE A 104 10.32 1.09 -2.56
CA ILE A 104 9.08 0.33 -2.36
C ILE A 104 8.27 0.87 -1.18
N LEU A 105 8.93 1.25 -0.08
CA LEU A 105 8.25 1.84 1.08
C LEU A 105 7.68 3.22 0.81
N THR A 106 8.35 4.04 0.00
CA THR A 106 7.80 5.33 -0.45
C THR A 106 6.52 5.12 -1.23
N VAL A 107 6.48 4.11 -2.11
CA VAL A 107 5.29 3.75 -2.88
C VAL A 107 4.17 3.25 -1.96
N CYS A 108 4.49 2.38 -1.00
CA CYS A 108 3.52 1.90 0.00
C CYS A 108 2.90 3.05 0.79
N ASP A 109 3.71 3.93 1.37
CA ASP A 109 3.26 5.05 2.21
C ASP A 109 2.36 6.02 1.43
N ALA A 110 2.77 6.38 0.21
CA ALA A 110 1.96 7.23 -0.68
C ALA A 110 0.65 6.56 -1.09
N CYS A 111 0.65 5.25 -1.37
CA CYS A 111 -0.56 4.49 -1.67
C CYS A 111 -1.53 4.48 -0.47
N GLU A 112 -1.03 4.19 0.74
CA GLU A 112 -1.84 4.17 1.95
C GLU A 112 -2.41 5.56 2.29
N ALA A 113 -1.68 6.63 2.01
CA ALA A 113 -2.21 7.99 2.12
C ALA A 113 -3.34 8.25 1.11
N LEU A 114 -3.19 7.82 -0.14
CA LEU A 114 -4.20 8.00 -1.20
C LEU A 114 -5.49 7.24 -0.91
N ILE A 115 -5.41 5.95 -0.53
CA ILE A 115 -6.58 5.12 -0.21
C ILE A 115 -7.31 5.68 1.01
N HIS A 116 -6.58 6.01 2.09
CA HIS A 116 -7.17 6.56 3.30
C HIS A 116 -7.87 7.91 3.02
N GLY A 117 -7.21 8.79 2.24
CA GLY A 117 -7.82 10.05 1.82
C GLY A 117 -9.06 9.86 0.93
N GLY A 118 -9.15 8.77 0.17
CA GLY A 118 -10.36 8.40 -0.56
C GLY A 118 -11.52 8.05 0.38
N TYR A 119 -11.28 7.15 1.34
CA TYR A 119 -12.28 6.76 2.34
C TYR A 119 -12.75 7.95 3.18
N SER A 120 -11.81 8.74 3.74
CA SER A 120 -12.12 9.96 4.50
C SER A 120 -13.04 10.89 3.72
N SER A 121 -12.70 11.18 2.46
CA SER A 121 -13.50 12.11 1.64
C SER A 121 -14.96 11.67 1.47
N VAL A 122 -15.22 10.36 1.41
CA VAL A 122 -16.57 9.81 1.25
C VAL A 122 -17.33 9.80 2.57
N ILE A 123 -16.67 9.41 3.66
CA ILE A 123 -17.29 9.32 5.00
C ILE A 123 -17.64 10.72 5.53
N GLU A 124 -16.70 11.67 5.39
CA GLU A 124 -16.83 13.04 5.89
C GLU A 124 -17.83 13.87 5.09
N ALA A 125 -18.02 13.57 3.80
CA ALA A 125 -19.03 14.23 2.98
C ALA A 125 -20.46 14.00 3.50
N GLY A 126 -20.70 12.96 4.32
CA GLY A 126 -22.01 12.70 4.93
C GLY A 126 -23.10 12.33 3.92
N GLN A 127 -22.72 11.86 2.73
CA GLN A 127 -23.64 11.59 1.61
C GLN A 127 -24.17 10.16 1.59
N LEU A 128 -23.69 9.30 2.49
CA LEU A 128 -24.09 7.91 2.62
C LEU A 128 -25.11 7.72 3.74
N HIS A 129 -26.06 6.82 3.50
CA HIS A 129 -26.91 6.29 4.57
C HIS A 129 -26.13 5.33 5.48
N ASP A 130 -26.72 4.95 6.61
CA ASP A 130 -26.00 4.37 7.75
C ASP A 130 -25.27 3.06 7.42
N ASP A 131 -25.86 2.15 6.64
CA ASP A 131 -25.28 0.83 6.40
C ASP A 131 -23.97 0.88 5.58
N PRO A 132 -23.91 1.49 4.38
CA PRO A 132 -22.67 1.68 3.63
C PRO A 132 -21.66 2.54 4.38
N LYS A 133 -22.12 3.56 5.12
CA LYS A 133 -21.24 4.40 5.93
C LYS A 133 -20.54 3.57 7.01
N ASN A 134 -21.28 2.79 7.77
CA ASN A 134 -20.73 1.92 8.81
C ASN A 134 -19.77 0.88 8.24
N MET A 135 -20.05 0.35 7.05
CA MET A 135 -19.13 -0.54 6.34
C MET A 135 -17.82 0.18 5.97
N LEU A 136 -17.90 1.37 5.39
CA LEU A 136 -16.70 2.14 5.02
C LEU A 136 -15.86 2.52 6.24
N VAL A 137 -16.48 2.87 7.36
CA VAL A 137 -15.77 3.17 8.63
C VAL A 137 -14.99 1.93 9.11
N LYS A 138 -15.61 0.74 9.09
CA LYS A 138 -14.92 -0.50 9.47
C LYS A 138 -13.71 -0.79 8.58
N GLN A 139 -13.88 -0.64 7.27
CA GLN A 139 -12.78 -0.83 6.32
C GLN A 139 -11.67 0.23 6.50
N GLN A 140 -12.04 1.48 6.77
CA GLN A 140 -11.08 2.56 7.02
C GLN A 140 -10.20 2.28 8.25
N VAL A 141 -10.76 1.71 9.31
CA VAL A 141 -9.98 1.30 10.50
C VAL A 141 -8.91 0.28 10.13
N GLU A 142 -9.24 -0.71 9.30
CA GLU A 142 -8.24 -1.70 8.86
C GLU A 142 -7.18 -1.08 7.93
N LEU A 143 -7.57 -0.14 7.06
CA LEU A 143 -6.62 0.62 6.23
C LEU A 143 -5.69 1.51 7.07
N GLN A 144 -6.20 2.07 8.17
CA GLN A 144 -5.38 2.86 9.08
C GLN A 144 -4.32 1.99 9.77
N LYS A 145 -4.67 0.76 10.18
CA LYS A 145 -3.68 -0.21 10.68
C LYS A 145 -2.65 -0.56 9.61
N ALA A 146 -3.07 -0.76 8.36
CA ALA A 146 -2.16 -1.02 7.25
C ALA A 146 -1.14 0.12 7.06
N LYS A 147 -1.60 1.37 7.11
CA LYS A 147 -0.75 2.56 7.04
C LYS A 147 0.26 2.61 8.19
N GLU A 148 -0.18 2.34 9.41
CA GLU A 148 0.69 2.31 10.59
C GLU A 148 1.79 1.25 10.47
N LEU A 149 1.46 0.06 9.95
CA LEU A 149 2.45 -1.00 9.70
C LEU A 149 3.54 -0.55 8.70
N VAL A 150 3.15 0.14 7.62
CA VAL A 150 4.12 0.69 6.65
C VAL A 150 5.04 1.73 7.31
N GLN A 151 4.46 2.62 8.12
CA GLN A 151 5.24 3.64 8.84
C GLN A 151 6.21 3.04 9.85
N GLN A 152 5.77 2.03 10.61
CA GLN A 152 6.63 1.30 11.55
C GLN A 152 7.81 0.65 10.84
N LEU A 153 7.58 0.00 9.70
CA LEU A 153 8.63 -0.65 8.92
C LEU A 153 9.66 0.35 8.37
N LYS A 154 9.20 1.54 7.95
CA LYS A 154 10.07 2.63 7.49
C LYS A 154 11.00 3.11 8.62
N ILE A 155 10.44 3.35 9.81
CA ILE A 155 11.23 3.73 11.00
C ILE A 155 12.25 2.64 11.36
N GLN A 156 11.86 1.36 11.29
CA GLN A 156 12.78 0.25 11.58
C GLN A 156 13.97 0.22 10.62
N LEU A 157 13.75 0.46 9.32
CA LEU A 157 14.82 0.47 8.32
C LEU A 157 15.73 1.70 8.45
N ASP A 158 15.17 2.86 8.77
CA ASP A 158 15.96 4.07 9.03
C ASP A 158 16.89 3.86 10.23
N ASN A 159 16.39 3.28 11.32
CA ASN A 159 17.19 2.97 12.52
C ASN A 159 18.31 1.95 12.27
N VAL A 160 18.08 0.95 11.40
CA VAL A 160 19.12 -0.04 11.03
C VAL A 160 20.24 0.63 10.23
N ASN A 161 19.91 1.54 9.32
CA ASN A 161 20.89 2.27 8.52
C ASN A 161 21.75 3.20 9.39
N GLU A 162 21.17 3.83 10.42
CA GLU A 162 21.94 4.63 11.38
C GLU A 162 22.92 3.77 12.19
N GLN A 163 22.51 2.59 12.66
CA GLN A 163 23.39 1.68 13.42
C GLN A 163 24.53 1.10 12.57
N ALA A 164 24.29 0.83 11.29
CA ALA A 164 25.32 0.36 10.36
C ALA A 164 26.40 1.41 10.08
N SER A 165 26.04 2.70 10.14
CA SER A 165 26.96 3.83 9.94
C SER A 165 27.87 4.12 11.14
N ILE A 166 27.55 3.55 12.31
CA ILE A 166 28.30 3.77 13.57
C ILE A 166 29.40 2.72 13.80
N ILE A 167 29.43 1.61 13.04
CA ILE A 167 30.52 0.63 13.12
C ILE A 167 31.73 1.21 12.34
N PRO A 168 32.83 1.60 13.01
CA PRO A 168 34.04 1.97 12.30
C PRO A 168 34.56 0.69 11.65
N ILE A 169 34.81 0.74 10.34
CA ILE A 169 35.57 -0.29 9.64
C ILE A 169 36.98 -0.29 10.26
N GLY A 170 37.17 -1.12 11.28
CA GLY A 170 38.44 -1.31 11.95
C GLY A 170 39.45 -1.83 10.95
N ARG A 171 40.49 -1.02 10.72
CA ARG A 171 41.77 -1.33 10.06
C ARG A 171 42.07 -2.82 9.92
N ALA A 172 42.27 -3.24 8.68
CA ALA A 172 43.13 -4.37 8.37
C ALA A 172 44.57 -4.01 8.80
N GLU A 173 44.95 -4.33 10.03
CA GLU A 173 46.37 -4.48 10.37
C GLU A 173 46.80 -5.89 9.98
N ALA A 174 47.40 -5.98 8.79
CA ALA A 174 48.16 -7.14 8.37
C ALA A 174 49.39 -7.24 9.27
N THR A 175 49.35 -8.14 10.25
CA THR A 175 50.52 -8.52 11.04
C THR A 175 51.48 -9.27 10.12
N GLU A 176 52.54 -8.59 9.67
CA GLU A 176 53.73 -9.21 9.08
C GLU A 176 54.32 -10.21 10.07
N LEU A 177 54.11 -11.51 9.81
CA LEU A 177 54.90 -12.58 10.41
C LEU A 177 56.27 -12.59 9.72
N GLN A 178 57.24 -11.88 10.31
CA GLN A 178 58.66 -12.09 10.01
C GLN A 178 59.06 -13.50 10.45
N LEU A 179 59.07 -14.44 9.51
CA LEU A 179 59.78 -15.71 9.62
C LEU A 179 61.29 -15.41 9.59
N LYS A 180 61.88 -15.33 10.78
CA LYS A 180 63.33 -15.34 10.98
C LYS A 180 63.86 -16.70 10.53
N VAL A 181 64.48 -16.73 9.35
CA VAL A 181 65.39 -17.79 8.93
C VAL A 181 66.69 -17.60 9.71
N VAL A 182 66.99 -18.54 10.60
CA VAL A 182 68.32 -18.82 11.15
C VAL A 182 68.36 -20.36 11.20
N GLY A 183 69.17 -21.08 10.42
CA GLY A 183 70.56 -20.81 10.08
C GLY A 183 71.42 -21.59 11.06
#